data_AF-A0A8S9I273-F1
#
_entry.id   AF-A0A8S9I273-F1
#
_cell.length_a   1.000
_cell.length_b   1.000
_cell.length_c   1.000
_cell.angle_alpha   90.00
_cell.angle_beta   90.00
_cell.angle_gamma   90.00
#
_symmetry.space_group_name_H-M   'P 1'
#
loop_
_entity.id
_entity.type
_entity.pdbx_description
1 polymer ?
#
loop_
_entity_poly.entity_id
_entity_poly.type
_entity_poly.pdbx_seq_one_letter_code
_entity_poly.pdbx_strand_id
1 'polypeptide(L)'
;MASRRANPRESKRIKNRAGGVNAERIRSGDVSEALKEVLREETRLPRASSQEGKGLEGEKSVARTKSGSPTGSEGSDRPPKKAKTNGADHRLGVSGDMVVAKPFHWQFSHSKDCPISEDPDSVAHLVRHFKPAGCPLPSLRNMTEREAYVKMVVAHAKAMEANNEFAATLERGLQDIPRSDELYEIKKIVRELKFGLKMAQDRERANAAQLAAAEKLGKEAASLEARLRVVSNERKSALEQVFFFEAKAESSAKNFSDDLRRATYDAKKTLADSYLDVLVSLKEKCKKKKVATDREARLREVMPNIDLLKEIMDNNLLASDELLRLRTKEVELGSELDVMAVSDFSVGKLDLP
;
A
#
# COMPACT_ATOMS: atom_id res chain seq x y z
N MET A 1 -12.39 49.38 -24.96
CA MET A 1 -11.90 48.13 -24.33
C MET A 1 -11.86 47.07 -25.43
N ALA A 2 -10.76 46.75 -26.12
CA ALA A 2 -9.51 46.11 -25.66
C ALA A 2 -9.79 44.76 -24.93
N SER A 3 -9.19 43.60 -25.26
CA SER A 3 -8.09 43.30 -26.21
C SER A 3 -7.95 41.79 -26.55
N ARG A 4 -7.58 41.48 -27.80
CA ARG A 4 -6.76 40.35 -28.36
C ARG A 4 -7.10 38.85 -28.15
N ARG A 5 -6.91 38.11 -29.27
CA ARG A 5 -6.70 36.65 -29.41
C ARG A 5 -5.29 36.22 -28.96
N ALA A 6 -5.09 34.93 -28.65
CA ALA A 6 -3.82 34.21 -28.87
C ALA A 6 -4.02 32.69 -29.07
N ASN A 7 -3.20 32.08 -29.95
CA ASN A 7 -3.12 30.63 -30.18
C ASN A 7 -2.09 29.96 -29.24
N PRO A 8 -2.15 28.63 -29.02
CA PRO A 8 -0.99 27.85 -28.59
C PRO A 8 -0.21 27.34 -29.81
N ARG A 9 1.06 27.74 -29.98
CA ARG A 9 1.97 27.15 -30.99
C ARG A 9 3.44 27.32 -30.61
N GLU A 10 4.03 26.29 -30.00
CA GLU A 10 5.48 26.00 -29.99
C GLU A 10 5.65 24.54 -29.52
N SER A 11 6.04 23.57 -30.35
CA SER A 11 7.33 23.37 -31.04
C SER A 11 8.49 22.95 -30.14
N LYS A 12 8.72 21.63 -29.99
CA LYS A 12 10.10 21.12 -30.04
C LYS A 12 10.22 19.71 -30.60
N ARG A 13 11.13 19.58 -31.56
CA ARG A 13 11.47 18.39 -32.35
C ARG A 13 12.91 17.99 -32.02
N ILE A 14 13.10 16.95 -31.21
CA ILE A 14 14.42 16.35 -30.93
C ILE A 14 14.20 14.83 -30.92
N LYS A 15 14.39 14.12 -32.04
CA LYS A 15 15.64 13.43 -32.41
C LYS A 15 16.21 12.55 -31.30
N ASN A 16 15.70 11.33 -31.19
CA ASN A 16 16.34 10.24 -30.47
C ASN A 16 17.62 9.83 -31.20
N ARG A 17 18.79 10.06 -30.58
CA ARG A 17 20.07 9.48 -31.01
C ARG A 17 20.92 9.16 -29.79
N ALA A 18 20.75 7.95 -29.26
CA ALA A 18 21.63 7.38 -28.25
C ALA A 18 22.36 6.20 -28.89
N GLY A 19 23.63 6.42 -29.25
CA GLY A 19 24.59 5.33 -29.39
C GLY A 19 24.85 4.75 -28.00
N GLY A 20 25.02 3.43 -27.91
CA GLY A 20 25.03 2.74 -26.63
C GLY A 20 26.34 2.84 -25.84
N VAL A 21 26.28 2.35 -24.61
CA VAL A 21 27.43 1.81 -23.87
C VAL A 21 26.96 0.48 -23.26
N ASN A 22 27.72 -0.60 -23.48
CA ASN A 22 27.45 -1.87 -22.82
C ASN A 22 27.74 -1.72 -21.33
N ALA A 23 26.71 -1.85 -20.49
CA ALA A 23 26.87 -1.97 -19.05
C ALA A 23 26.83 -3.47 -18.68
N GLU A 24 28.01 -4.08 -18.53
CA GLU A 24 28.13 -5.44 -18.01
C GLU A 24 27.51 -5.53 -16.61
N ARG A 25 26.45 -6.32 -16.50
CA ARG A 25 25.64 -6.44 -15.29
C ARG A 25 26.28 -7.47 -14.35
N ILE A 26 27.38 -7.09 -13.71
CA ILE A 26 28.05 -7.91 -12.69
C ILE A 26 27.00 -8.35 -11.65
N ARG A 27 26.85 -9.65 -11.46
CA ARG A 27 25.82 -10.21 -10.57
C ARG A 27 26.31 -10.12 -9.13
N SER A 28 25.48 -9.55 -8.25
CA SER A 28 25.77 -9.39 -6.82
C SER A 28 26.01 -10.72 -6.06
N GLY A 29 25.82 -11.88 -6.69
CA GLY A 29 26.13 -13.18 -6.10
C GLY A 29 27.63 -13.48 -6.06
N ASP A 30 28.39 -13.05 -7.09
CA ASP A 30 29.77 -13.48 -7.30
C ASP A 30 30.72 -12.93 -6.22
N VAL A 31 30.43 -11.73 -5.70
CA VAL A 31 31.17 -11.11 -4.57
C VAL A 31 30.90 -11.81 -3.24
N SER A 32 29.72 -12.45 -3.08
CA SER A 32 29.32 -13.05 -1.81
C SER A 32 29.96 -14.42 -1.53
N GLU A 33 30.27 -15.20 -2.57
CA GLU A 33 30.99 -16.47 -2.40
C GLU A 33 32.49 -16.24 -2.24
N ALA A 34 33.09 -15.29 -2.97
CA ALA A 34 34.50 -14.91 -2.78
C ALA A 34 34.80 -14.51 -1.31
N LEU A 35 33.90 -13.76 -0.65
CA LEU A 35 34.04 -13.40 0.76
C LEU A 35 33.86 -14.58 1.74
N LYS A 36 33.09 -15.63 1.38
CA LYS A 36 32.99 -16.85 2.19
C LYS A 36 34.22 -17.75 2.07
N GLU A 37 34.89 -17.71 0.92
CA GLU A 37 36.08 -18.53 0.66
C GLU A 37 37.30 -18.02 1.45
N VAL A 38 37.54 -16.70 1.43
CA VAL A 38 38.60 -16.04 2.22
C VAL A 38 38.49 -16.37 3.72
N LEU A 39 37.27 -16.35 4.28
CA LEU A 39 37.02 -16.66 5.70
C LEU A 39 37.26 -18.14 6.08
N ARG A 40 37.37 -19.05 5.10
CA ARG A 40 37.72 -20.46 5.33
C ARG A 40 39.22 -20.75 5.17
N GLU A 41 39.95 -19.94 4.40
CA GLU A 41 41.41 -19.99 4.34
C GLU A 41 42.04 -19.51 5.66
N GLU A 42 41.53 -18.41 6.22
CA GLU A 42 42.09 -17.76 7.43
C GLU A 42 42.07 -18.67 8.68
N THR A 43 41.29 -19.76 8.68
CA THR A 43 41.26 -20.75 9.76
C THR A 43 42.28 -21.89 9.63
N ARG A 44 43.21 -21.85 8.64
CA ARG A 44 44.24 -22.88 8.41
C ARG A 44 45.67 -22.36 8.52
N LEU A 45 46.10 -22.02 9.74
CA LEU A 45 47.54 -21.90 10.04
C LEU A 45 48.18 -23.28 10.32
N PRO A 46 49.37 -23.58 9.77
CA PRO A 46 50.01 -24.88 9.90
C PRO A 46 50.67 -25.05 11.28
N ARG A 47 50.44 -26.20 11.92
CA ARG A 47 51.19 -26.61 13.12
C ARG A 47 52.51 -27.26 12.69
N ALA A 48 53.61 -26.81 13.28
CA ALA A 48 54.96 -27.27 12.96
C ALA A 48 55.13 -28.79 13.10
N SER A 49 55.91 -29.36 12.18
CA SER A 49 56.31 -30.77 12.15
C SER A 49 57.39 -31.09 13.19
N SER A 50 57.22 -32.19 13.93
CA SER A 50 58.33 -32.86 14.62
C SER A 50 58.10 -34.38 14.56
N GLN A 51 58.99 -35.06 13.83
CA GLN A 51 59.34 -36.47 14.03
C GLN A 51 59.83 -36.66 15.49
N GLU A 52 59.80 -37.82 16.14
CA GLU A 52 59.57 -39.21 15.74
C GLU A 52 59.26 -40.05 17.01
N GLY A 53 58.62 -41.22 16.91
CA GLY A 53 58.51 -42.13 18.07
C GLY A 53 57.37 -43.14 18.03
N LYS A 54 57.69 -44.43 17.87
CA LYS A 54 56.73 -45.56 17.92
C LYS A 54 56.32 -45.88 19.38
N GLY A 55 55.09 -46.37 19.58
CA GLY A 55 54.65 -46.98 20.84
C GLY A 55 53.19 -47.41 20.79
N LEU A 56 52.85 -48.56 21.40
CA LEU A 56 51.53 -49.20 21.33
C LEU A 56 50.73 -49.05 22.65
N GLU A 57 49.41 -49.24 22.51
CA GLU A 57 48.46 -49.72 23.54
C GLU A 57 48.21 -48.92 24.84
N GLY A 58 47.04 -49.19 25.44
CA GLY A 58 46.98 -49.37 26.90
C GLY A 58 46.27 -48.29 27.74
N GLU A 59 44.94 -48.28 27.68
CA GLU A 59 44.01 -48.09 28.81
C GLU A 59 44.26 -47.08 29.98
N LYS A 60 43.18 -46.35 30.29
CA LYS A 60 42.63 -46.09 31.64
C LYS A 60 43.43 -45.29 32.70
N SER A 61 42.95 -44.05 32.87
CA SER A 61 42.13 -43.62 34.04
C SER A 61 42.75 -42.86 35.24
N VAL A 62 41.83 -42.10 35.86
CA VAL A 62 41.84 -41.51 37.23
C VAL A 62 42.71 -40.28 37.50
N ALA A 63 42.05 -39.27 38.05
CA ALA A 63 42.61 -38.01 38.52
C ALA A 63 43.18 -38.11 39.95
N ARG A 64 44.16 -37.25 40.29
CA ARG A 64 44.34 -36.79 41.68
C ARG A 64 44.91 -35.37 41.75
N THR A 65 44.48 -34.64 42.77
CA THR A 65 44.75 -33.22 42.97
C THR A 65 45.68 -32.97 44.18
N LYS A 66 46.44 -31.86 44.09
CA LYS A 66 46.98 -30.99 45.18
C LYS A 66 48.26 -31.36 45.95
N SER A 67 48.96 -30.25 46.27
CA SER A 67 49.90 -29.97 47.39
C SER A 67 51.25 -30.71 47.43
N GLY A 68 52.34 -30.09 47.87
CA GLY A 68 52.52 -28.70 48.36
C GLY A 68 53.99 -28.37 48.67
N SER A 69 54.27 -27.14 49.10
CA SER A 69 55.61 -26.68 49.53
C SER A 69 56.08 -27.35 50.83
N PRO A 70 57.41 -27.32 51.11
CA PRO A 70 57.84 -26.58 52.30
C PRO A 70 59.09 -25.70 52.08
N THR A 71 59.54 -25.02 53.14
CA THR A 71 60.39 -23.81 53.14
C THR A 71 61.62 -23.96 54.04
N GLY A 72 62.70 -23.20 53.76
CA GLY A 72 63.92 -23.06 54.60
C GLY A 72 65.08 -23.96 54.12
N SER A 73 66.37 -23.62 54.26
CA SER A 73 67.08 -22.47 54.86
C SER A 73 68.54 -22.49 54.28
N GLU A 74 69.46 -21.52 54.35
CA GLU A 74 69.55 -20.07 54.71
C GLU A 74 70.94 -19.53 54.23
N GLY A 75 71.18 -18.21 54.17
CA GLY A 75 72.49 -17.66 53.79
C GLY A 75 72.52 -16.15 53.48
N SER A 76 73.20 -15.37 54.34
CA SER A 76 73.07 -13.90 54.47
C SER A 76 73.72 -12.98 53.42
N ASP A 77 72.99 -11.88 53.13
CA ASP A 77 73.39 -10.46 53.13
C ASP A 77 74.61 -9.89 52.36
N ARG A 78 74.32 -9.26 51.21
CA ARG A 78 74.42 -7.78 50.89
C ARG A 78 75.67 -6.97 51.29
N PRO A 79 76.16 -6.01 50.45
CA PRO A 79 75.40 -4.78 50.14
C PRO A 79 75.56 -4.15 48.72
N PRO A 80 74.81 -3.07 48.38
CA PRO A 80 74.63 -2.57 47.00
C PRO A 80 75.22 -1.15 46.73
N LYS A 81 75.21 -0.71 45.46
CA LYS A 81 75.18 0.74 45.12
C LYS A 81 74.19 1.06 43.98
N LYS A 82 73.36 2.07 44.21
CA LYS A 82 72.53 2.75 43.19
C LYS A 82 73.29 3.95 42.64
N ALA A 83 73.07 4.30 41.38
CA ALA A 83 73.21 5.67 40.89
C ALA A 83 71.99 6.00 40.01
N LYS A 84 71.46 7.21 40.17
CA LYS A 84 70.26 7.72 39.50
C LYS A 84 70.60 9.10 38.94
N THR A 85 70.46 9.30 37.64
CA THR A 85 70.48 10.63 37.01
C THR A 85 69.59 10.63 35.78
N ASN A 86 68.46 11.34 35.87
CA ASN A 86 67.70 11.74 34.70
C ASN A 86 68.36 13.02 34.17
N GLY A 87 68.76 13.05 32.90
CA GLY A 87 69.19 14.29 32.24
C GLY A 87 67.97 15.15 31.89
N ALA A 88 67.91 16.35 32.44
CA ALA A 88 66.95 17.39 32.04
C ALA A 88 67.71 18.54 31.36
N ASP A 89 67.07 19.11 30.34
CA ASP A 89 67.66 20.03 29.38
C ASP A 89 67.85 21.45 29.96
N HIS A 90 69.09 21.92 30.04
CA HIS A 90 69.39 23.29 30.45
C HIS A 90 70.49 23.94 29.59
N ARG A 91 70.12 25.12 29.08
CA ARG A 91 70.88 26.00 28.20
C ARG A 91 72.31 26.25 28.68
N LEU A 92 73.27 26.10 27.77
CA LEU A 92 74.67 26.46 28.00
C LEU A 92 74.84 27.97 28.17
N GLY A 93 75.21 28.38 29.38
CA GLY A 93 75.52 29.75 29.76
C GLY A 93 76.68 29.79 30.77
N VAL A 94 77.89 29.91 30.21
CA VAL A 94 79.21 30.22 30.83
C VAL A 94 79.22 30.55 32.34
N SER A 95 79.92 29.75 33.14
CA SER A 95 81.19 30.14 33.79
C SER A 95 81.63 29.07 34.80
N GLY A 96 82.82 28.49 34.61
CA GLY A 96 83.36 27.46 35.49
C GLY A 96 84.67 26.93 34.93
N ASP A 97 85.78 27.31 35.56
CA ASP A 97 87.13 27.06 35.07
C ASP A 97 87.53 25.59 35.28
N MET A 98 87.08 24.74 34.36
CA MET A 98 87.63 23.41 34.12
C MET A 98 88.45 23.48 32.84
N VAL A 99 89.66 22.90 32.87
CA VAL A 99 90.54 22.78 31.71
C VAL A 99 89.91 21.84 30.68
N VAL A 100 88.99 22.37 29.89
CA VAL A 100 88.41 21.70 28.72
C VAL A 100 89.55 21.49 27.75
N ALA A 101 89.93 20.22 27.56
CA ALA A 101 90.85 19.85 26.50
C ALA A 101 90.35 20.45 25.18
N LYS A 102 91.20 21.28 24.57
CA LYS A 102 90.95 22.02 23.33
C LYS A 102 90.16 21.13 22.35
N PRO A 103 88.98 21.54 21.85
CA PRO A 103 88.22 20.73 20.91
C PRO A 103 89.14 20.30 19.77
N PHE A 104 89.17 18.99 19.47
CA PHE A 104 90.00 18.45 18.41
C PHE A 104 89.51 19.00 17.07
N HIS A 105 90.04 20.16 16.67
CA HIS A 105 89.70 20.78 15.40
C HIS A 105 90.32 19.95 14.27
N TRP A 106 89.52 19.03 13.73
CA TRP A 106 89.86 18.39 12.46
C TRP A 106 88.97 19.01 11.39
N GLN A 107 89.62 19.70 10.46
CA GLN A 107 88.99 20.14 9.22
C GLN A 107 89.32 19.11 8.16
N PHE A 108 88.27 18.46 7.64
CA PHE A 108 88.34 17.68 6.42
C PHE A 108 87.88 18.55 5.26
N SER A 109 88.65 18.57 4.18
CA SER A 109 88.34 19.36 2.98
C SER A 109 88.40 18.44 1.77
N HIS A 110 87.27 18.28 1.10
CA HIS A 110 87.17 17.59 -0.17
C HIS A 110 87.24 18.63 -1.29
N SER A 111 88.26 18.55 -2.15
CA SER A 111 88.55 19.57 -3.17
C SER A 111 88.20 19.10 -4.60
N LYS A 112 87.26 18.16 -4.73
CA LYS A 112 86.79 17.60 -6.01
C LYS A 112 85.30 17.80 -6.13
N ASP A 113 84.82 18.01 -7.35
CA ASP A 113 83.41 18.27 -7.67
C ASP A 113 82.54 17.00 -7.72
N CYS A 114 82.96 15.92 -7.05
CA CYS A 114 82.24 14.65 -6.96
C CYS A 114 81.86 14.32 -5.51
N PRO A 115 80.86 13.44 -5.28
CA PRO A 115 80.60 12.88 -3.96
C PRO A 115 81.85 12.23 -3.35
N ILE A 116 82.06 12.40 -2.05
CA ILE A 116 83.23 11.85 -1.36
C ILE A 116 83.39 10.33 -1.55
N SER A 117 82.28 9.58 -1.67
CA SER A 117 82.27 8.13 -1.93
C SER A 117 82.89 7.73 -3.27
N GLU A 118 82.93 8.66 -4.24
CA GLU A 118 83.54 8.45 -5.57
C GLU A 118 85.04 8.77 -5.61
N ASP A 119 85.63 9.25 -4.50
CA ASP A 119 87.06 9.52 -4.38
C ASP A 119 87.77 8.59 -3.38
N PRO A 120 88.36 7.47 -3.84
CA PRO A 120 89.01 6.48 -2.99
C PRO A 120 90.03 7.03 -2.00
N ASP A 121 90.81 8.05 -2.40
CA ASP A 121 91.81 8.66 -1.52
C ASP A 121 91.16 9.54 -0.45
N SER A 122 90.11 10.28 -0.79
CA SER A 122 89.37 11.09 0.19
C SER A 122 88.61 10.22 1.20
N VAL A 123 87.99 9.11 0.76
CA VAL A 123 87.41 8.10 1.66
C VAL A 123 88.49 7.52 2.59
N ALA A 124 89.63 7.11 2.04
CA ALA A 124 90.73 6.58 2.84
C ALA A 124 91.30 7.61 3.82
N HIS A 125 91.42 8.88 3.42
CA HIS A 125 91.83 9.97 4.30
C HIS A 125 90.83 10.23 5.42
N LEU A 126 89.52 10.20 5.14
CA LEU A 126 88.44 10.35 6.10
C LEU A 126 88.41 9.20 7.11
N VAL A 127 88.32 7.95 6.66
CA VAL A 127 88.19 6.77 7.55
C VAL A 127 89.46 6.56 8.38
N ARG A 128 90.64 6.94 7.87
CA ARG A 128 91.90 6.93 8.65
C ARG A 128 91.85 7.82 9.89
N HIS A 129 90.97 8.83 9.96
CA HIS A 129 90.77 9.61 11.18
C HIS A 129 89.92 8.89 12.23
N PHE A 130 89.00 8.00 11.82
CA PHE A 130 88.17 7.18 12.72
C PHE A 130 88.91 5.94 13.28
N LYS A 131 90.25 5.95 13.27
CA LYS A 131 91.07 4.87 13.80
C LYS A 131 90.90 4.74 15.33
N PRO A 132 90.97 3.52 15.90
CA PRO A 132 90.94 3.34 17.35
C PRO A 132 92.04 4.12 18.07
N ALA A 133 91.74 4.57 19.29
CA ALA A 133 92.73 5.19 20.17
C ALA A 133 93.91 4.22 20.41
N GLY A 134 95.14 4.72 20.27
CA GLY A 134 96.36 3.91 20.37
C GLY A 134 96.85 3.26 19.07
N CYS A 135 96.11 3.36 17.96
CA CYS A 135 96.53 2.82 16.65
C CYS A 135 97.02 3.94 15.69
N PRO A 136 98.30 4.35 15.70
CA PRO A 136 98.81 5.41 14.84
C PRO A 136 99.00 4.93 13.38
N LEU A 137 97.93 4.98 12.59
CA LEU A 137 98.04 4.78 11.13
C LEU A 137 98.94 5.85 10.48
N PRO A 138 99.89 5.47 9.60
CA PRO A 138 100.79 6.41 8.90
C PRO A 138 100.02 7.34 7.94
N SER A 139 100.73 8.32 7.37
CA SER A 139 100.18 9.13 6.26
C SER A 139 99.90 8.23 5.05
N LEU A 140 98.82 8.49 4.32
CA LEU A 140 98.43 7.69 3.15
C LEU A 140 99.55 7.65 2.08
N ARG A 141 100.32 8.75 1.95
CA ARG A 141 101.50 8.82 1.05
C ARG A 141 102.72 8.03 1.52
N ASN A 142 102.77 7.65 2.80
CA ASN A 142 103.91 7.00 3.44
C ASN A 142 103.60 5.55 3.84
N MET A 143 102.51 4.97 3.31
CA MET A 143 102.02 3.64 3.65
C MET A 143 102.39 2.67 2.52
N THR A 144 103.23 1.67 2.80
CA THR A 144 103.66 0.65 1.82
C THR A 144 102.47 -0.10 1.21
N GLU A 145 101.44 -0.34 2.02
CA GLU A 145 100.23 -1.08 1.66
C GLU A 145 99.07 -0.16 1.21
N ARG A 146 99.37 1.10 0.83
CA ARG A 146 98.38 2.14 0.51
C ARG A 146 97.23 1.64 -0.35
N GLU A 147 97.53 0.92 -1.43
CA GLU A 147 96.51 0.44 -2.36
C GLU A 147 95.56 -0.60 -1.73
N ALA A 148 96.11 -1.52 -0.92
CA ALA A 148 95.32 -2.52 -0.21
C ALA A 148 94.43 -1.85 0.85
N TYR A 149 94.98 -0.87 1.58
CA TYR A 149 94.22 -0.05 2.52
C TYR A 149 93.08 0.69 1.81
N VAL A 150 93.37 1.48 0.76
CA VAL A 150 92.35 2.22 -0.02
C VAL A 150 91.25 1.28 -0.55
N LYS A 151 91.61 0.13 -1.12
CA LYS A 151 90.65 -0.89 -1.60
C LYS A 151 89.74 -1.38 -0.46
N MET A 152 90.31 -1.69 0.71
CA MET A 152 89.55 -2.08 1.91
C MET A 152 88.62 -0.95 2.38
N VAL A 153 89.10 0.30 2.44
CA VAL A 153 88.27 1.43 2.90
C VAL A 153 87.09 1.70 1.95
N VAL A 154 87.32 1.67 0.64
CA VAL A 154 86.26 1.85 -0.36
C VAL A 154 85.23 0.73 -0.27
N ALA A 155 85.66 -0.53 -0.09
CA ALA A 155 84.74 -1.65 0.13
C ALA A 155 83.89 -1.46 1.41
N HIS A 156 84.51 -1.00 2.50
CA HIS A 156 83.81 -0.67 3.75
C HIS A 156 82.81 0.48 3.59
N ALA A 157 83.17 1.54 2.85
CA ALA A 157 82.28 2.65 2.56
C ALA A 157 81.06 2.22 1.73
N LYS A 158 81.25 1.40 0.70
CA LYS A 158 80.16 0.82 -0.10
C LYS A 158 79.25 -0.11 0.70
N ALA A 159 79.80 -0.89 1.64
CA ALA A 159 79.00 -1.69 2.55
C ALA A 159 78.14 -0.83 3.50
N MET A 160 78.68 0.31 3.95
CA MET A 160 77.93 1.27 4.77
C MET A 160 76.85 2.01 3.97
N GLU A 161 77.12 2.34 2.71
CA GLU A 161 76.16 2.90 1.76
C GLU A 161 74.97 1.95 1.54
N ALA A 162 75.22 0.68 1.22
CA ALA A 162 74.17 -0.34 1.08
C ALA A 162 73.37 -0.56 2.38
N ASN A 163 74.02 -0.52 3.55
CA ASN A 163 73.32 -0.58 4.85
C ASN A 163 72.41 0.65 5.07
N ASN A 164 72.83 1.84 4.65
CA ASN A 164 72.03 3.06 4.74
C ASN A 164 70.84 3.04 3.76
N GLU A 165 71.01 2.52 2.55
CA GLU A 165 69.91 2.31 1.60
C GLU A 165 68.88 1.31 2.14
N PHE A 166 69.34 0.21 2.75
CA PHE A 166 68.47 -0.75 3.41
C PHE A 166 67.72 -0.12 4.60
N ALA A 167 68.41 0.63 5.45
CA ALA A 167 67.79 1.37 6.56
C ALA A 167 66.73 2.37 6.06
N ALA A 168 67.04 3.18 5.05
CA ALA A 168 66.10 4.13 4.45
C ALA A 168 64.88 3.44 3.81
N THR A 169 65.06 2.22 3.28
CA THR A 169 63.96 1.41 2.74
C THR A 169 63.04 0.88 3.86
N LEU A 170 63.63 0.41 4.97
CA LEU A 170 62.86 0.00 6.16
C LEU A 170 62.14 1.18 6.82
N GLU A 171 62.80 2.34 6.97
CA GLU A 171 62.18 3.55 7.51
C GLU A 171 60.99 4.01 6.66
N ARG A 172 61.12 3.98 5.33
CA ARG A 172 60.00 4.29 4.43
C ARG A 172 58.84 3.33 4.62
N GLY A 173 59.11 2.01 4.62
CA GLY A 173 58.09 0.99 4.84
C GLY A 173 57.40 1.09 6.21
N LEU A 174 58.07 1.63 7.23
CA LEU A 174 57.48 1.91 8.55
C LEU A 174 56.58 3.16 8.57
N GLN A 175 56.80 4.15 7.69
CA GLN A 175 55.92 5.33 7.57
C GLN A 175 54.59 4.99 6.90
N ASP A 176 54.57 3.99 6.01
CA ASP A 176 53.36 3.51 5.33
C ASP A 176 52.46 2.64 6.23
N ILE A 177 52.92 2.25 7.42
CA ILE A 177 52.13 1.49 8.40
C ILE A 177 51.22 2.44 9.18
N PRO A 178 49.88 2.25 9.16
CA PRO A 178 48.94 3.09 9.91
C PRO A 178 49.27 3.12 11.40
N ARG A 179 49.15 4.30 12.01
CA ARG A 179 49.42 4.51 13.43
C ARG A 179 48.35 3.83 14.29
N SER A 180 48.66 3.58 15.57
CA SER A 180 47.79 2.81 16.47
C SER A 180 46.46 3.52 16.79
N ASP A 181 46.44 4.85 16.74
CA ASP A 181 45.26 5.71 16.82
C ASP A 181 44.42 5.65 15.53
N GLU A 182 45.05 5.69 14.36
CA GLU A 182 44.36 5.48 13.07
C GLU A 182 43.71 4.09 13.02
N LEU A 183 44.41 3.04 13.44
CA LEU A 183 43.86 1.69 13.57
C LEU A 183 42.70 1.61 14.58
N TYR A 184 42.72 2.42 15.64
CA TYR A 184 41.60 2.50 16.60
C TYR A 184 40.36 3.15 15.96
N GLU A 185 40.53 4.27 15.25
CA GLU A 185 39.43 4.94 14.56
C GLU A 185 38.88 4.09 13.39
N ILE A 186 39.74 3.43 12.60
CA ILE A 186 39.32 2.45 11.59
C ILE A 186 38.48 1.33 12.26
N LYS A 187 38.95 0.78 13.38
CA LYS A 187 38.24 -0.28 14.13
C LYS A 187 36.90 0.20 14.69
N LYS A 188 36.79 1.47 15.07
CA LYS A 188 35.55 2.11 15.51
C LYS A 188 34.59 2.30 14.33
N ILE A 189 35.04 2.87 13.22
CA ILE A 189 34.26 3.03 11.98
C ILE A 189 33.76 1.66 11.47
N VAL A 190 34.59 0.62 11.48
CA VAL A 190 34.18 -0.75 11.11
C VAL A 190 33.07 -1.29 12.01
N ARG A 191 33.08 -0.99 13.32
CA ARG A 191 31.98 -1.37 14.23
C ARG A 191 30.69 -0.59 13.93
N GLU A 192 30.79 0.71 13.70
CA GLU A 192 29.67 1.59 13.37
C GLU A 192 29.02 1.18 12.03
N LEU A 193 29.83 0.95 10.99
CA LEU A 193 29.37 0.45 9.69
C LEU A 193 28.73 -0.94 9.81
N LYS A 194 29.30 -1.86 10.61
CA LYS A 194 28.72 -3.19 10.85
C LYS A 194 27.36 -3.12 11.55
N PHE A 195 27.19 -2.17 12.48
CA PHE A 195 25.89 -1.91 13.11
C PHE A 195 24.89 -1.28 12.13
N GLY A 196 25.33 -0.26 11.38
CA GLY A 196 24.53 0.41 10.35
C GLY A 196 24.03 -0.54 9.26
N LEU A 197 24.88 -1.46 8.79
CA LEU A 197 24.52 -2.52 7.85
C LEU A 197 23.43 -3.44 8.40
N LYS A 198 23.54 -3.86 9.67
CA LYS A 198 22.51 -4.69 10.30
C LYS A 198 21.16 -3.96 10.39
N MET A 199 21.17 -2.70 10.83
CA MET A 199 19.98 -1.84 10.88
C MET A 199 19.37 -1.58 9.49
N ALA A 200 20.20 -1.43 8.46
CA ALA A 200 19.73 -1.30 7.08
C ALA A 200 19.05 -2.59 6.60
N GLN A 201 19.63 -3.76 6.86
CA GLN A 201 19.06 -5.06 6.49
C GLN A 201 17.76 -5.36 7.27
N ASP A 202 17.68 -4.97 8.55
CA ASP A 202 16.47 -5.10 9.36
C ASP A 202 15.34 -4.19 8.80
N ARG A 203 15.67 -2.96 8.38
CA ARG A 203 14.74 -2.05 7.70
C ARG A 203 14.31 -2.56 6.32
N GLU A 204 15.23 -3.12 5.53
CA GLU A 204 14.91 -3.71 4.23
C GLU A 204 13.91 -4.86 4.38
N ARG A 205 14.12 -5.76 5.35
CA ARG A 205 13.17 -6.85 5.66
C ARG A 205 11.81 -6.32 6.11
N ALA A 206 11.75 -5.25 6.90
CA ALA A 206 10.49 -4.59 7.26
C ALA A 206 9.78 -3.96 6.05
N ASN A 207 10.51 -3.27 5.18
CA ASN A 207 9.97 -2.66 3.96
C ASN A 207 9.44 -3.72 2.98
N ALA A 208 10.14 -4.85 2.83
CA ALA A 208 9.67 -5.98 2.01
C ALA A 208 8.34 -6.57 2.53
N ALA A 209 8.19 -6.70 3.85
CA ALA A 209 6.94 -7.13 4.47
C ALA A 209 5.79 -6.12 4.25
N GLN A 210 6.07 -4.82 4.35
CA GLN A 210 5.10 -3.76 4.04
C GLN A 210 4.68 -3.77 2.57
N LEU A 211 5.62 -3.97 1.64
CA LEU A 211 5.33 -4.05 0.21
C LEU A 211 4.47 -5.27 -0.13
N ALA A 212 4.77 -6.44 0.45
CA ALA A 212 3.93 -7.63 0.30
C ALA A 212 2.51 -7.45 0.88
N ALA A 213 2.36 -6.68 1.97
CA ALA A 213 1.05 -6.33 2.52
C ALA A 213 0.29 -5.34 1.60
N ALA A 214 0.98 -4.33 1.06
CA ALA A 214 0.42 -3.38 0.10
C ALA A 214 -0.05 -4.05 -1.20
N GLU A 215 0.70 -5.04 -1.70
CA GLU A 215 0.28 -5.84 -2.86
C GLU A 215 -0.99 -6.66 -2.60
N LYS A 216 -1.17 -7.21 -1.38
CA LYS A 216 -2.41 -7.91 -1.01
C LYS A 216 -3.59 -6.94 -0.98
N LEU A 217 -3.44 -5.80 -0.31
CA LEU A 217 -4.45 -4.74 -0.28
C LEU A 217 -4.80 -4.24 -1.70
N GLY A 218 -3.81 -4.11 -2.59
CA GLY A 218 -4.05 -3.75 -3.99
C GLY A 218 -4.89 -4.78 -4.75
N LYS A 219 -4.67 -6.09 -4.53
CA LYS A 219 -5.47 -7.17 -5.11
C LYS A 219 -6.90 -7.19 -4.54
N GLU A 220 -7.05 -6.95 -3.23
CA GLU A 220 -8.35 -6.83 -2.57
C GLU A 220 -9.14 -5.61 -3.06
N ALA A 221 -8.48 -4.46 -3.21
CA ALA A 221 -9.09 -3.24 -3.76
C ALA A 221 -9.58 -3.43 -5.20
N ALA A 222 -8.77 -4.05 -6.07
CA ALA A 222 -9.17 -4.36 -7.45
C ALA A 222 -10.37 -5.33 -7.51
N SER A 223 -10.41 -6.33 -6.64
CA SER A 223 -11.54 -7.26 -6.50
C SER A 223 -12.83 -6.53 -6.04
N LEU A 224 -12.70 -5.64 -5.05
CA LEU A 224 -13.82 -4.85 -4.54
C LEU A 224 -14.34 -3.85 -5.58
N GLU A 225 -13.45 -3.22 -6.35
CA GLU A 225 -13.83 -2.34 -7.46
C GLU A 225 -14.59 -3.09 -8.56
N ALA A 226 -14.14 -4.29 -8.94
CA ALA A 226 -14.86 -5.14 -9.88
C ALA A 226 -16.28 -5.49 -9.39
N ARG A 227 -16.44 -5.82 -8.10
CA ARG A 227 -17.75 -6.07 -7.48
C ARG A 227 -18.64 -4.82 -7.47
N LEU A 228 -18.09 -3.65 -7.17
CA LEU A 228 -18.84 -2.38 -7.22
C LEU A 228 -19.34 -2.05 -8.63
N ARG A 229 -18.56 -2.34 -9.68
CA ARG A 229 -18.98 -2.17 -11.08
C ARG A 229 -20.18 -3.07 -11.43
N VAL A 230 -20.18 -4.34 -10.97
CA VAL A 230 -21.30 -5.27 -11.15
C VAL A 230 -22.56 -4.74 -10.45
N VAL A 231 -22.49 -4.47 -9.14
CA VAL A 231 -23.62 -3.96 -8.36
C VAL A 231 -24.15 -2.63 -8.91
N SER A 232 -23.28 -1.75 -9.41
CA SER A 232 -23.71 -0.49 -10.05
C SER A 232 -24.47 -0.71 -11.37
N ASN A 233 -24.22 -1.80 -12.09
CA ASN A 233 -24.94 -2.12 -13.32
C ASN A 233 -26.27 -2.83 -13.01
N GLU A 234 -26.27 -3.75 -12.05
CA GLU A 234 -27.50 -4.36 -11.51
C GLU A 234 -28.47 -3.29 -10.99
N ARG A 235 -27.97 -2.29 -10.25
CA ARG A 235 -28.78 -1.15 -9.78
C ARG A 235 -29.39 -0.35 -10.93
N LYS A 236 -28.68 -0.15 -12.05
CA LYS A 236 -29.22 0.55 -13.23
C LYS A 236 -30.34 -0.27 -13.88
N SER A 237 -30.10 -1.57 -14.11
CA SER A 237 -31.11 -2.47 -14.69
C SER A 237 -32.36 -2.59 -13.79
N ALA A 238 -32.19 -2.64 -12.47
CA ALA A 238 -33.30 -2.64 -11.52
C ALA A 238 -34.11 -1.33 -11.58
N LEU A 239 -33.46 -0.16 -11.71
CA LEU A 239 -34.15 1.12 -11.88
C LEU A 239 -34.93 1.18 -13.20
N GLU A 240 -34.37 0.68 -14.30
CA GLU A 240 -35.07 0.57 -15.60
C GLU A 240 -36.32 -0.33 -15.50
N GLN A 241 -36.24 -1.45 -14.77
CA GLN A 241 -37.41 -2.30 -14.50
C GLN A 241 -38.46 -1.60 -13.63
N VAL A 242 -38.06 -0.84 -12.61
CA VAL A 242 -38.99 -0.06 -11.78
C VAL A 242 -39.75 0.95 -12.62
N PHE A 243 -39.08 1.74 -13.48
CA PHE A 243 -39.74 2.67 -14.40
C PHE A 243 -40.74 1.98 -15.34
N PHE A 244 -40.39 0.79 -15.86
CA PHE A 244 -41.30 0.01 -16.70
C PHE A 244 -42.56 -0.45 -15.94
N PHE A 245 -42.39 -0.96 -14.72
CA PHE A 245 -43.52 -1.41 -13.90
C PHE A 245 -44.38 -0.24 -13.39
N GLU A 246 -43.79 0.91 -13.09
CA GLU A 246 -44.49 2.13 -12.70
C GLU A 246 -45.41 2.63 -13.82
N ALA A 247 -44.89 2.78 -15.04
CA ALA A 247 -45.70 3.15 -16.22
C ALA A 247 -46.81 2.12 -16.52
N LYS A 248 -46.56 0.83 -16.28
CA LYS A 248 -47.58 -0.22 -16.41
C LYS A 248 -48.65 -0.14 -15.32
N ALA A 249 -48.28 0.20 -14.09
CA ALA A 249 -49.22 0.39 -12.98
C ALA A 249 -50.11 1.61 -13.21
N GLU A 250 -49.53 2.74 -13.63
CA GLU A 250 -50.27 3.98 -13.93
C GLU A 250 -51.27 3.79 -15.08
N SER A 251 -50.83 3.19 -16.20
CA SER A 251 -51.72 2.91 -17.33
C SER A 251 -52.83 1.90 -16.97
N SER A 252 -52.54 0.88 -16.16
CA SER A 252 -53.55 -0.05 -15.63
C SER A 252 -54.56 0.63 -14.72
N ALA A 253 -54.11 1.50 -13.80
CA ALA A 253 -54.98 2.26 -12.91
C ALA A 253 -55.90 3.23 -13.69
N LYS A 254 -55.37 3.87 -14.74
CA LYS A 254 -56.18 4.71 -15.65
C LYS A 254 -57.26 3.91 -16.36
N ASN A 255 -56.92 2.75 -16.93
CA ASN A 255 -57.88 1.87 -17.60
C ASN A 255 -58.99 1.43 -16.63
N PHE A 256 -58.62 0.98 -15.43
CA PHE A 256 -59.58 0.59 -14.40
C PHE A 256 -60.52 1.74 -13.98
N SER A 257 -59.98 2.96 -13.85
CA SER A 257 -60.80 4.15 -13.56
C SER A 257 -61.79 4.46 -14.68
N ASP A 258 -61.40 4.29 -15.94
CA ASP A 258 -62.27 4.50 -17.09
C ASP A 258 -63.32 3.38 -17.24
N ASP A 259 -62.97 2.12 -16.93
CA ASP A 259 -63.92 1.01 -16.88
C ASP A 259 -64.95 1.17 -15.77
N LEU A 260 -64.53 1.55 -14.57
CA LEU A 260 -65.44 1.85 -13.46
C LEU A 260 -66.41 2.99 -13.81
N ARG A 261 -65.91 4.02 -14.50
CA ARG A 261 -66.73 5.15 -14.98
C ARG A 261 -67.75 4.72 -16.04
N ARG A 262 -67.35 3.85 -16.99
CA ARG A 262 -68.25 3.23 -17.98
C ARG A 262 -69.33 2.39 -17.30
N ALA A 263 -68.94 1.41 -16.48
CA ALA A 263 -69.86 0.54 -15.77
C ALA A 263 -70.86 1.31 -14.88
N THR A 264 -70.41 2.38 -14.21
CA THR A 264 -71.28 3.26 -13.43
C THR A 264 -72.30 4.02 -14.30
N TYR A 265 -71.88 4.48 -15.50
CA TYR A 265 -72.78 5.12 -16.45
C TYR A 265 -73.81 4.12 -17.01
N ASP A 266 -73.35 2.94 -17.44
CA ASP A 266 -74.22 1.91 -18.01
C ASP A 266 -75.22 1.40 -16.97
N ALA A 267 -74.82 1.17 -15.71
CA ALA A 267 -75.73 0.80 -14.64
C ALA A 267 -76.80 1.89 -14.36
N LYS A 268 -76.40 3.18 -14.36
CA LYS A 268 -77.34 4.31 -14.23
C LYS A 268 -78.29 4.42 -15.42
N LYS A 269 -77.81 4.10 -16.62
CA LYS A 269 -78.63 4.09 -17.83
C LYS A 269 -79.67 2.96 -17.76
N THR A 270 -79.26 1.73 -17.47
CA THR A 270 -80.18 0.59 -17.30
C THR A 270 -81.24 0.88 -16.24
N LEU A 271 -80.87 1.54 -15.14
CA LEU A 271 -81.82 1.97 -14.11
C LEU A 271 -82.80 3.04 -14.64
N ALA A 272 -82.32 4.02 -15.40
CA ALA A 272 -83.19 5.03 -16.00
C ALA A 272 -84.15 4.43 -17.05
N ASP A 273 -83.67 3.48 -17.84
CA ASP A 273 -84.45 2.76 -18.86
C ASP A 273 -85.56 1.90 -18.17
N SER A 274 -85.28 1.20 -17.07
CA SER A 274 -86.30 0.45 -16.33
C SER A 274 -87.33 1.34 -15.61
N TYR A 275 -86.92 2.47 -15.03
CA TYR A 275 -87.88 3.47 -14.53
C TYR A 275 -88.75 4.05 -15.67
N LEU A 276 -88.20 4.23 -16.87
CA LEU A 276 -88.96 4.70 -18.03
C LEU A 276 -90.03 3.68 -18.46
N ASP A 277 -89.70 2.39 -18.49
CA ASP A 277 -90.67 1.32 -18.80
C ASP A 277 -91.84 1.28 -17.78
N VAL A 278 -91.55 1.44 -16.48
CA VAL A 278 -92.59 1.57 -15.44
C VAL A 278 -93.49 2.78 -15.69
N LEU A 279 -92.92 3.94 -16.03
CA LEU A 279 -93.68 5.16 -16.33
C LEU A 279 -94.54 5.02 -17.59
N VAL A 280 -94.06 4.34 -18.63
CA VAL A 280 -94.84 4.02 -19.84
C VAL A 280 -96.00 3.08 -19.52
N SER A 281 -95.75 2.01 -18.75
CA SER A 281 -96.79 1.07 -18.29
C SER A 281 -97.86 1.78 -17.44
N LEU A 282 -97.45 2.63 -16.50
CA LEU A 282 -98.34 3.43 -15.67
C LEU A 282 -99.19 4.40 -16.51
N LYS A 283 -98.61 5.07 -17.51
CA LYS A 283 -99.32 5.96 -18.43
C LYS A 283 -100.44 5.24 -19.17
N GLU A 284 -100.21 4.03 -19.67
CA GLU A 284 -101.25 3.23 -20.34
C GLU A 284 -102.33 2.72 -19.37
N LYS A 285 -101.95 2.31 -18.14
CA LYS A 285 -102.92 1.96 -17.08
C LYS A 285 -103.82 3.16 -16.71
N CYS A 286 -103.25 4.36 -16.57
CA CYS A 286 -104.00 5.58 -16.30
C CYS A 286 -104.98 5.94 -17.42
N LYS A 287 -104.60 5.79 -18.70
CA LYS A 287 -105.53 5.95 -19.84
C LYS A 287 -106.70 4.97 -19.75
N LYS A 288 -106.42 3.68 -19.51
CA LYS A 288 -107.45 2.64 -19.35
C LYS A 288 -108.40 2.97 -18.19
N LYS A 289 -107.86 3.34 -17.01
CA LYS A 289 -108.70 3.69 -15.85
C LYS A 289 -109.56 4.93 -16.09
N LYS A 290 -109.09 5.93 -16.85
CA LYS A 290 -109.92 7.09 -17.24
C LYS A 290 -111.17 6.66 -18.02
N VAL A 291 -111.01 5.78 -19.01
CA VAL A 291 -112.14 5.27 -19.82
C VAL A 291 -113.04 4.33 -19.01
N ALA A 292 -112.47 3.49 -18.15
CA ALA A 292 -113.25 2.66 -17.23
C ALA A 292 -114.10 3.50 -16.27
N THR A 293 -113.56 4.62 -15.78
CA THR A 293 -114.28 5.55 -14.89
C THR A 293 -115.41 6.31 -15.61
N ASP A 294 -115.26 6.63 -16.90
CA ASP A 294 -116.37 7.18 -17.72
C ASP A 294 -117.52 6.17 -17.85
N ARG A 295 -117.21 4.90 -18.13
CA ARG A 295 -118.20 3.81 -18.16
C ARG A 295 -118.86 3.55 -16.80
N GLU A 296 -118.07 3.56 -15.74
CA GLU A 296 -118.54 3.43 -14.35
C GLU A 296 -119.49 4.55 -13.95
N ALA A 297 -119.21 5.80 -14.37
CA ALA A 297 -120.11 6.93 -14.17
C ALA A 297 -121.44 6.75 -14.93
N ARG A 298 -121.39 6.33 -16.21
CA ARG A 298 -122.59 6.04 -17.01
C ARG A 298 -123.41 4.88 -16.45
N LEU A 299 -122.78 3.82 -15.94
CA LEU A 299 -123.48 2.70 -15.31
C LEU A 299 -124.18 3.16 -14.01
N ARG A 300 -123.48 3.95 -13.19
CA ARG A 300 -124.02 4.56 -11.97
C ARG A 300 -125.19 5.54 -12.23
N GLU A 301 -125.30 6.09 -13.43
CA GLU A 301 -126.45 6.86 -13.91
C GLU A 301 -127.60 5.95 -14.40
N VAL A 302 -127.28 4.88 -15.14
CA VAL A 302 -128.30 3.96 -15.70
C VAL A 302 -129.01 3.13 -14.61
N MET A 303 -128.31 2.69 -13.57
CA MET A 303 -128.90 1.89 -12.48
C MET A 303 -130.10 2.57 -11.78
N PRO A 304 -129.98 3.79 -11.21
CA PRO A 304 -131.12 4.45 -10.57
C PRO A 304 -132.24 4.80 -11.56
N ASN A 305 -131.92 5.06 -12.83
CA ASN A 305 -132.94 5.28 -13.86
C ASN A 305 -133.77 4.01 -14.12
N ILE A 306 -133.16 2.82 -14.05
CA ILE A 306 -133.86 1.53 -14.15
C ILE A 306 -134.75 1.30 -12.93
N ASP A 307 -134.27 1.62 -11.73
CA ASP A 307 -135.07 1.45 -10.50
C ASP A 307 -136.26 2.43 -10.44
N LEU A 308 -136.05 3.69 -10.82
CA LEU A 308 -137.12 4.68 -10.97
C LEU A 308 -138.15 4.27 -12.03
N LEU A 309 -137.73 3.69 -13.16
CA LEU A 309 -138.68 3.19 -14.17
C LEU A 309 -139.53 2.02 -13.67
N LYS A 310 -138.99 1.13 -12.81
CA LYS A 310 -139.81 0.07 -12.18
C LYS A 310 -140.89 0.69 -11.29
N GLU A 311 -140.52 1.62 -10.42
CA GLU A 311 -141.45 2.32 -9.52
C GLU A 311 -142.55 3.06 -10.32
N ILE A 312 -142.20 3.68 -11.44
CA ILE A 312 -143.16 4.31 -12.36
C ILE A 312 -144.07 3.28 -13.03
N MET A 313 -143.55 2.13 -13.45
CA MET A 313 -144.35 1.05 -14.08
C MET A 313 -145.31 0.38 -13.09
N ASP A 314 -144.95 0.25 -11.81
CA ASP A 314 -145.82 -0.24 -10.74
C ASP A 314 -147.07 0.66 -10.55
N ASN A 315 -147.02 1.91 -11.06
CA ASN A 315 -148.12 2.88 -11.06
C ASN A 315 -148.93 2.92 -12.39
N ASN A 316 -149.00 1.81 -13.12
CA ASN A 316 -149.80 1.60 -14.35
C ASN A 316 -149.34 2.37 -15.63
N LEU A 317 -148.03 2.63 -15.78
CA LEU A 317 -147.47 3.23 -17.00
C LEU A 317 -146.78 2.20 -17.91
N LEU A 318 -147.04 2.29 -19.23
CA LEU A 318 -146.44 1.42 -20.25
C LEU A 318 -145.06 1.97 -20.69
N ALA A 319 -143.99 1.56 -20.00
CA ALA A 319 -142.61 1.96 -20.30
C ALA A 319 -141.66 0.74 -20.57
N SER A 320 -142.23 -0.44 -20.84
CA SER A 320 -141.49 -1.71 -20.93
C SER A 320 -140.34 -1.72 -21.95
N ASP A 321 -140.49 -1.06 -23.09
CA ASP A 321 -139.46 -1.02 -24.13
C ASP A 321 -138.23 -0.21 -23.69
N GLU A 322 -138.45 0.89 -22.98
CA GLU A 322 -137.38 1.73 -22.43
C GLU A 322 -136.69 1.04 -21.24
N LEU A 323 -137.46 0.36 -20.38
CA LEU A 323 -136.91 -0.50 -19.33
C LEU A 323 -136.01 -1.61 -19.94
N LEU A 324 -136.46 -2.29 -20.99
CA LEU A 324 -135.68 -3.31 -21.69
C LEU A 324 -134.41 -2.71 -22.29
N ARG A 325 -134.52 -1.55 -22.97
CA ARG A 325 -133.37 -0.84 -23.57
C ARG A 325 -132.32 -0.45 -22.52
N LEU A 326 -132.73 0.05 -21.36
CA LEU A 326 -131.80 0.37 -20.28
C LEU A 326 -131.23 -0.88 -19.60
N ARG A 327 -132.01 -1.96 -19.45
CA ARG A 327 -131.49 -3.27 -18.99
C ARG A 327 -130.43 -3.84 -19.93
N THR A 328 -130.61 -3.75 -21.25
CA THR A 328 -129.57 -4.13 -22.21
C THR A 328 -128.32 -3.27 -22.03
N LYS A 329 -128.48 -1.95 -21.85
CA LYS A 329 -127.37 -1.01 -21.65
C LYS A 329 -126.62 -1.20 -20.32
N GLU A 330 -127.32 -1.59 -19.26
CA GLU A 330 -126.73 -1.99 -17.97
C GLU A 330 -125.81 -3.21 -18.15
N VAL A 331 -126.29 -4.26 -18.83
CA VAL A 331 -125.51 -5.47 -19.13
C VAL A 331 -124.33 -5.17 -20.05
N GLU A 332 -124.51 -4.33 -21.07
CA GLU A 332 -123.45 -3.87 -21.96
C GLU A 332 -122.36 -3.12 -21.18
N LEU A 333 -122.71 -2.05 -20.46
CA LEU A 333 -121.76 -1.25 -19.68
C LEU A 333 -121.07 -2.06 -18.58
N GLY A 334 -121.78 -3.00 -17.94
CA GLY A 334 -121.20 -3.92 -16.95
C GLY A 334 -120.17 -4.87 -17.57
N SER A 335 -120.49 -5.44 -18.73
CA SER A 335 -119.58 -6.34 -19.47
C SER A 335 -118.34 -5.58 -19.97
N GLU A 336 -118.51 -4.36 -20.47
CA GLU A 336 -117.38 -3.51 -20.85
C GLU A 336 -116.51 -3.14 -19.65
N LEU A 337 -117.10 -2.91 -18.47
CA LEU A 337 -116.36 -2.60 -17.24
C LEU A 337 -115.45 -3.74 -16.78
N ASP A 338 -115.94 -4.98 -16.85
CA ASP A 338 -115.18 -6.18 -16.48
C ASP A 338 -113.95 -6.37 -17.39
N VAL A 339 -114.14 -6.23 -18.71
CA VAL A 339 -113.04 -6.24 -19.71
C VAL A 339 -112.05 -5.08 -19.48
N MET A 340 -112.50 -3.97 -18.91
CA MET A 340 -111.68 -2.79 -18.61
C MET A 340 -111.07 -2.79 -17.20
N ALA A 341 -111.16 -3.88 -16.43
CA ALA A 341 -110.55 -3.99 -15.12
C ALA A 341 -109.03 -3.69 -15.18
N VAL A 342 -108.59 -2.66 -14.44
CA VAL A 342 -107.17 -2.28 -14.34
C VAL A 342 -106.64 -2.73 -12.98
N SER A 343 -105.60 -3.56 -12.99
CA SER A 343 -104.89 -3.96 -11.77
C SER A 343 -104.34 -2.75 -11.00
N ASP A 344 -104.41 -2.79 -9.67
CA ASP A 344 -104.03 -1.70 -8.77
C ASP A 344 -102.59 -1.23 -9.01
N PHE A 345 -102.44 0.05 -9.32
CA PHE A 345 -101.18 0.72 -9.66
C PHE A 345 -100.77 1.78 -8.62
N SER A 346 -101.24 1.63 -7.37
CA SER A 346 -100.71 2.36 -6.21
C SER A 346 -99.19 2.19 -6.10
N VAL A 347 -98.48 3.22 -5.60
CA VAL A 347 -97.00 3.29 -5.60
C VAL A 347 -96.34 2.03 -5.02
N GLY A 348 -96.86 1.49 -3.92
CA GLY A 348 -96.34 0.26 -3.27
C GLY A 348 -96.63 -1.06 -4.02
N LYS A 349 -97.28 -1.01 -5.19
CA LYS A 349 -97.54 -2.14 -6.09
C LYS A 349 -96.92 -1.93 -7.48
N LEU A 350 -96.11 -0.87 -7.66
CA LEU A 350 -95.30 -0.70 -8.85
C LEU A 350 -94.09 -1.63 -8.76
N ASP A 351 -93.76 -2.26 -9.88
CA ASP A 351 -92.60 -3.12 -10.04
C ASP A 351 -91.37 -2.23 -10.26
N LEU A 352 -90.86 -1.66 -9.16
CA LEU A 352 -89.74 -0.71 -9.18
C LEU A 352 -88.39 -1.44 -9.13
N PRO A 353 -87.38 -0.98 -9.90
CA PRO A 353 -86.03 -1.54 -9.92
C PRO A 353 -85.18 -1.14 -8.71
#